data_AF-A0A528WN81-F1
#
_entry.id   AF-A0A528WN81-F1
#
_cell.length_a   1.000
_cell.length_b   1.000
_cell.length_c   1.000
_cell.angle_alpha   90.00
_cell.angle_beta   90.00
_cell.angle_gamma   90.00
#
_symmetry.space_group_name_H-M   'P 1'
#
loop_
_entity.id
_entity.type
_entity.pdbx_description
1 polymer ?
#
loop_
_entity_poly.entity_id
_entity_poly.type
_entity_poly.pdbx_seq_one_letter_code
_entity_poly.pdbx_strand_id
1 'polypeptide(L)'
;VDTVLTGGEVAASVTFDNKQSGVMAAEKTAELLTKKHGAPKGSVLNNYGSLTAVALRDRKDGFEDTLKSKYPDIEIISRPQNNQHEQALAVVSATLRERPDLDAIHMPTDIFVVDARKALETQKRLFPVGHEKHIILTSIDASPNALEWVKAGEIDADIAQDPIAYVEIVVDLLEEYTLKGKPVPIGPYENKKYFWEKGTIADSPSGPLLTIPPYFLTKENADDPRHWANVVTQVWKMQQNAG
;
A
#
# COMPACT_ATOMS: atom_id res chain seq x y z
N VAL A 1 5.99 7.20 -14.56
CA VAL A 1 4.94 6.42 -13.87
C VAL A 1 5.15 6.50 -12.36
N ASP A 2 4.17 6.06 -11.56
CA ASP A 2 4.19 5.99 -10.09
C ASP A 2 4.17 7.36 -9.38
N THR A 3 5.24 8.13 -9.47
CA THR A 3 5.38 9.42 -8.79
C THR A 3 5.14 10.60 -9.75
N VAL A 4 4.48 11.67 -9.25
CA VAL A 4 4.22 12.90 -10.01
C VAL A 4 5.54 13.59 -10.42
N LEU A 5 5.57 14.16 -11.62
CA LEU A 5 6.70 14.95 -12.12
C LEU A 5 6.83 16.27 -11.37
N THR A 6 8.06 16.67 -11.05
CA THR A 6 8.37 17.95 -10.39
C THR A 6 8.78 19.06 -11.35
N GLY A 7 8.86 18.77 -12.66
CA GLY A 7 9.14 19.73 -13.71
C GLY A 7 9.18 19.11 -15.11
N GLY A 8 9.04 19.97 -16.14
CA GLY A 8 8.95 19.57 -17.55
C GLY A 8 7.53 19.23 -18.00
N GLU A 9 7.36 19.12 -19.32
CA GLU A 9 6.13 18.69 -19.97
C GLU A 9 6.33 17.30 -20.59
N VAL A 10 5.36 16.41 -20.41
CA VAL A 10 5.35 15.07 -21.00
C VAL A 10 4.01 14.80 -21.68
N ALA A 11 3.99 13.85 -22.61
CA ALA A 11 2.78 13.52 -23.36
C ALA A 11 1.68 12.89 -22.49
N ALA A 12 2.07 12.14 -21.47
CA ALA A 12 1.18 11.63 -20.42
C ALA A 12 1.98 11.17 -19.19
N SER A 13 1.33 11.16 -18.04
CA SER A 13 1.79 10.54 -16.81
C SER A 13 0.73 9.62 -16.25
N VAL A 14 1.14 8.46 -15.73
CA VAL A 14 0.27 7.57 -14.95
C VAL A 14 0.91 7.35 -13.59
N THR A 15 0.22 7.74 -12.53
CA THR A 15 0.74 7.82 -11.16
C THR A 15 -0.16 7.07 -10.18
N PHE A 16 0.22 7.05 -8.91
CA PHE A 16 -0.56 6.48 -7.82
C PHE A 16 -0.87 7.50 -6.75
N ASP A 17 -2.06 7.42 -6.16
CA ASP A 17 -2.41 8.27 -5.02
C ASP A 17 -1.79 7.73 -3.72
N ASN A 18 -0.50 8.04 -3.53
CA ASN A 18 0.28 7.65 -2.37
C ASN A 18 -0.28 8.21 -1.06
N LYS A 19 -0.85 9.42 -1.07
CA LYS A 19 -1.45 9.98 0.14
C LYS A 19 -2.76 9.27 0.48
N GLN A 20 -3.62 9.06 -0.52
CA GLN A 20 -4.88 8.35 -0.31
C GLN A 20 -4.66 6.90 0.13
N SER A 21 -3.61 6.22 -0.34
CA SER A 21 -3.30 4.86 0.15
C SER A 21 -2.91 4.87 1.64
N GLY A 22 -2.17 5.87 2.10
CA GLY A 22 -1.93 6.11 3.52
C GLY A 22 -3.22 6.35 4.32
N VAL A 23 -4.13 7.18 3.80
CA VAL A 23 -5.46 7.43 4.40
C VAL A 23 -6.24 6.12 4.54
N MET A 24 -6.31 5.32 3.47
CA MET A 24 -7.02 4.04 3.46
C MET A 24 -6.41 3.03 4.44
N ALA A 25 -5.09 2.95 4.53
CA ALA A 25 -4.40 2.09 5.50
C ALA A 25 -4.71 2.51 6.95
N ALA A 26 -4.79 3.81 7.24
CA ALA A 26 -5.18 4.31 8.56
C ALA A 26 -6.63 3.97 8.89
N GLU A 27 -7.55 4.20 7.95
CA GLU A 27 -8.97 3.87 8.13
C GLU A 27 -9.16 2.37 8.35
N LYS A 28 -8.46 1.52 7.59
CA LYS A 28 -8.50 0.07 7.77
C LYS A 28 -7.92 -0.36 9.13
N THR A 29 -6.80 0.24 9.54
CA THR A 29 -6.21 -0.03 10.85
C THR A 29 -7.17 0.35 11.98
N ALA A 30 -7.83 1.51 11.88
CA ALA A 30 -8.81 1.97 12.87
C ALA A 30 -10.07 1.08 12.90
N GLU A 31 -10.56 0.62 11.74
CA GLU A 31 -11.64 -0.36 11.63
C GLU A 31 -11.30 -1.66 12.37
N LEU A 32 -10.09 -2.20 12.14
CA LEU A 32 -9.63 -3.45 12.75
C LEU A 32 -9.42 -3.31 14.26
N LEU A 33 -8.85 -2.19 14.72
CA LEU A 33 -8.74 -1.86 16.14
C LEU A 33 -10.13 -1.71 16.79
N THR A 34 -11.09 -1.10 16.09
CA THR A 34 -12.48 -1.00 16.55
C THR A 34 -13.10 -2.38 16.72
N LYS A 35 -12.89 -3.28 15.77
CA LYS A 35 -13.37 -4.67 15.88
C LYS A 35 -12.74 -5.41 17.06
N LYS A 36 -11.45 -5.17 17.34
CA LYS A 36 -10.72 -5.80 18.45
C LYS A 36 -11.15 -5.26 19.82
N HIS A 37 -11.36 -3.95 19.93
CA HIS A 37 -11.51 -3.25 21.22
C HIS A 37 -12.91 -2.68 21.48
N GLY A 38 -13.83 -2.78 20.52
CA GLY A 38 -15.16 -2.18 20.54
C GLY A 38 -15.20 -0.66 20.28
N ALA A 39 -14.05 -0.03 20.07
CA ALA A 39 -13.87 1.41 19.80
C ALA A 39 -12.53 1.65 19.07
N PRO A 40 -12.37 2.74 18.30
CA PRO A 40 -11.13 3.05 17.58
C PRO A 40 -10.04 3.52 18.56
N LYS A 41 -9.44 2.57 19.28
CA LYS A 41 -8.40 2.80 20.30
C LYS A 41 -7.33 1.72 20.25
N GLY A 42 -6.20 1.97 20.89
CA GLY A 42 -5.06 1.05 20.96
C GLY A 42 -3.78 1.73 20.53
N SER A 43 -2.75 0.95 20.20
CA SER A 43 -1.47 1.48 19.70
C SER A 43 -1.07 0.88 18.36
N VAL A 44 -0.54 1.73 17.48
CA VAL A 44 -0.02 1.31 16.16
C VAL A 44 1.41 1.81 15.95
N LEU A 45 2.30 0.90 15.56
CA LEU A 45 3.61 1.25 15.02
C LEU A 45 3.47 1.62 13.54
N ASN A 46 3.78 2.86 13.17
CA ASN A 46 4.02 3.22 11.77
C ASN A 46 5.54 3.14 11.50
N ASN A 47 6.00 2.03 10.90
CA ASN A 47 7.42 1.85 10.60
C ASN A 47 7.76 2.37 9.20
N TYR A 48 7.85 3.69 9.07
CA TYR A 48 7.90 4.38 7.79
C TYR A 48 9.31 4.39 7.14
N GLY A 49 9.35 4.50 5.81
CA GLY A 49 10.60 4.51 5.04
C GLY A 49 11.28 5.88 4.93
N SER A 50 12.17 6.03 3.95
CA SER A 50 12.88 7.31 3.76
C SER A 50 11.94 8.44 3.32
N LEU A 51 11.96 9.56 4.04
CA LEU A 51 11.17 10.76 3.69
C LEU A 51 11.71 11.53 2.48
N THR A 52 12.90 11.16 1.98
CA THR A 52 13.41 11.67 0.69
C THR A 52 12.61 11.12 -0.49
N ALA A 53 11.98 9.95 -0.35
CA ALA A 53 11.05 9.42 -1.32
C ALA A 53 9.67 10.07 -1.12
N VAL A 54 9.19 10.80 -2.13
CA VAL A 54 7.90 11.51 -2.09
C VAL A 54 6.76 10.56 -1.77
N ALA A 55 6.69 9.41 -2.46
CA ALA A 55 5.68 8.38 -2.23
C ALA A 55 5.60 7.92 -0.77
N LEU A 56 6.73 7.60 -0.14
CA LEU A 56 6.77 7.11 1.24
C LEU A 56 6.43 8.19 2.26
N ARG A 57 6.80 9.44 1.98
CA ARG A 57 6.38 10.59 2.79
C ARG A 57 4.86 10.81 2.69
N ASP A 58 4.30 10.78 1.49
CA ASP A 58 2.86 10.97 1.27
C ASP A 58 2.03 9.86 1.93
N ARG A 59 2.47 8.60 1.84
CA ARG A 59 1.86 7.46 2.55
C ARG A 59 1.89 7.65 4.07
N LYS A 60 3.04 8.06 4.63
CA LYS A 60 3.18 8.35 6.06
C LYS A 60 2.25 9.48 6.50
N ASP A 61 2.25 10.59 5.77
CA ASP A 61 1.45 11.76 6.13
C ASP A 61 -0.05 11.44 6.02
N GLY A 62 -0.47 10.76 4.94
CA GLY A 62 -1.84 10.27 4.79
C GLY A 62 -2.27 9.37 5.95
N PHE A 63 -1.41 8.44 6.37
CA PHE A 63 -1.70 7.53 7.49
C PHE A 63 -1.81 8.29 8.81
N GLU A 64 -0.78 9.05 9.18
CA GLU A 64 -0.72 9.69 10.49
C GLU A 64 -1.70 10.84 10.65
N ASP A 65 -1.88 11.67 9.62
CA ASP A 65 -2.82 12.79 9.68
C ASP A 65 -4.26 12.28 9.82
N THR A 66 -4.59 11.16 9.16
CA THR A 66 -5.91 10.53 9.28
C THR A 66 -6.14 10.00 10.69
N LEU A 67 -5.18 9.26 11.26
CA LEU A 67 -5.31 8.78 12.64
C LEU A 67 -5.41 9.94 13.64
N LYS A 68 -4.55 10.96 13.53
CA LYS A 68 -4.58 12.13 14.44
C LYS A 68 -5.89 12.91 14.36
N SER A 69 -6.45 13.08 13.16
CA SER A 69 -7.64 13.91 12.96
C SER A 69 -8.95 13.17 13.23
N LYS A 70 -9.05 11.89 12.86
CA LYS A 70 -10.30 11.12 12.95
C LYS A 70 -10.34 10.14 14.13
N TYR A 71 -9.19 9.68 14.62
CA TYR A 71 -9.09 8.60 15.61
C TYR A 71 -8.07 8.94 16.72
N PRO A 72 -8.28 10.04 17.48
CA PRO A 72 -7.28 10.56 18.43
C PRO A 72 -6.96 9.61 19.59
N ASP A 73 -7.81 8.61 19.85
CA ASP A 73 -7.60 7.59 20.89
C ASP A 73 -6.70 6.43 20.43
N ILE A 74 -6.26 6.43 19.16
CA ILE A 74 -5.23 5.52 18.66
C ILE A 74 -3.86 6.18 18.83
N GLU A 75 -3.02 5.59 19.68
CA GLU A 75 -1.65 6.04 19.87
C GLU A 75 -0.78 5.65 18.68
N ILE A 76 -0.09 6.61 18.09
CA ILE A 76 0.82 6.39 16.96
C ILE A 76 2.27 6.36 17.46
N ILE A 77 2.94 5.22 17.27
CA ILE A 77 4.38 5.07 17.46
C ILE A 77 5.04 5.21 16.08
N SER A 78 5.58 6.37 15.76
CA SER A 78 6.18 6.65 14.44
C SER A 78 7.69 6.44 14.48
N ARG A 79 8.23 5.53 13.65
CA ARG A 79 9.67 5.20 13.64
C ARG A 79 10.20 4.93 12.21
N PRO A 80 11.32 5.55 11.81
CA PRO A 80 11.89 5.33 10.49
C PRO A 80 12.62 3.99 10.40
N GLN A 81 12.47 3.29 9.27
CA GLN A 81 13.34 2.18 8.86
C GLN A 81 14.33 2.54 7.73
N ASN A 82 14.24 3.76 7.17
CA ASN A 82 15.19 4.28 6.16
C ASN A 82 15.41 3.40 4.92
N ASN A 83 14.40 2.62 4.54
CA ASN A 83 14.41 1.66 3.42
C ASN A 83 15.46 0.55 3.60
N GLN A 84 15.65 0.05 4.82
CA GLN A 84 16.63 -0.99 5.16
C GLN A 84 15.97 -2.11 5.96
N HIS A 85 16.05 -3.35 5.45
CA HIS A 85 15.50 -4.55 6.10
C HIS A 85 15.99 -4.73 7.53
N GLU A 86 17.30 -4.61 7.74
CA GLU A 86 17.91 -4.72 9.08
C GLU A 86 17.34 -3.70 10.06
N GLN A 87 17.11 -2.46 9.60
CA GLN A 87 16.53 -1.41 10.42
C GLN A 87 15.04 -1.62 10.66
N ALA A 88 14.27 -2.08 9.66
CA ALA A 88 12.87 -2.45 9.82
C ALA A 88 12.71 -3.54 10.89
N LEU A 89 13.49 -4.63 10.77
CA LEU A 89 13.51 -5.71 11.75
C LEU A 89 13.88 -5.21 13.15
N ALA A 90 14.92 -4.38 13.26
CA ALA A 90 15.37 -3.83 14.53
C ALA A 90 14.31 -2.93 15.19
N VAL A 91 13.65 -2.06 14.41
CA VAL A 91 12.60 -1.16 14.90
C VAL A 91 11.39 -1.94 15.38
N VAL A 92 10.88 -2.90 14.60
CA VAL A 92 9.74 -3.73 15.03
C VAL A 92 10.14 -4.52 16.28
N SER A 93 11.31 -5.15 16.29
CA SER A 93 11.79 -5.93 17.44
C SER A 93 11.96 -5.10 18.71
N ALA A 94 12.44 -3.87 18.62
CA ALA A 94 12.55 -2.95 19.75
C ALA A 94 11.16 -2.52 20.24
N THR A 95 10.27 -2.16 19.30
CA THR A 95 8.91 -1.72 19.63
C THR A 95 8.13 -2.83 20.33
N LEU A 96 8.23 -4.08 19.88
CA LEU A 96 7.56 -5.22 20.53
C LEU A 96 8.04 -5.47 21.97
N ARG A 97 9.31 -5.18 22.28
CA ARG A 97 9.88 -5.29 23.63
C ARG A 97 9.44 -4.13 24.54
N GLU A 98 9.41 -2.92 23.98
CA GLU A 98 8.99 -1.71 24.69
C GLU A 98 7.48 -1.66 24.91
N ARG A 99 6.72 -2.24 23.98
CA ARG A 99 5.25 -2.25 23.95
C ARG A 99 4.71 -3.68 23.88
N PRO A 100 4.68 -4.40 25.01
CA PRO A 100 4.02 -5.70 25.10
C PRO A 100 2.53 -5.62 24.71
N ASP A 101 1.93 -4.45 24.85
CA ASP A 101 0.55 -4.08 24.52
C ASP A 101 0.34 -3.63 23.06
N LEU A 102 1.38 -3.67 22.21
CA LEU A 102 1.26 -3.22 20.81
C LEU A 102 0.12 -3.96 20.09
N ASP A 103 -0.81 -3.19 19.50
CA ASP A 103 -1.99 -3.75 18.86
C ASP A 103 -1.86 -3.90 17.34
N ALA A 104 -1.14 -2.99 16.70
CA ALA A 104 -1.01 -2.94 15.25
C ALA A 104 0.40 -2.51 14.79
N ILE A 105 0.78 -2.93 13.60
CA ILE A 105 1.93 -2.44 12.86
C ILE A 105 1.47 -2.10 11.44
N HIS A 106 1.78 -0.89 11.01
CA HIS A 106 1.66 -0.44 9.64
C HIS A 106 3.06 -0.33 9.00
N MET A 107 3.23 -1.03 7.88
CA MET A 107 4.40 -0.91 7.01
C MET A 107 3.99 -0.15 5.75
N PRO A 108 4.48 1.08 5.48
CA PRO A 108 4.04 1.85 4.31
C PRO A 108 4.43 1.26 2.93
N THR A 109 5.10 0.11 2.90
CA THR A 109 5.38 -0.70 1.71
C THR A 109 5.53 -2.16 2.16
N ASP A 110 5.01 -3.08 1.36
CA ASP A 110 4.97 -4.51 1.71
C ASP A 110 6.34 -5.21 1.64
N ILE A 111 7.35 -4.55 1.04
CA ILE A 111 8.74 -5.00 0.98
C ILE A 111 9.28 -5.35 2.37
N PHE A 112 8.93 -4.56 3.39
CA PHE A 112 9.44 -4.71 4.76
C PHE A 112 8.51 -5.51 5.68
N VAL A 113 7.36 -5.99 5.17
CA VAL A 113 6.44 -6.81 5.97
C VAL A 113 7.08 -8.14 6.37
N VAL A 114 8.01 -8.67 5.56
CA VAL A 114 8.81 -9.85 5.92
C VAL A 114 9.59 -9.63 7.22
N ASP A 115 10.13 -8.43 7.45
CA ASP A 115 10.88 -8.09 8.66
C ASP A 115 9.97 -7.98 9.88
N ALA A 116 8.78 -7.39 9.71
CA ALA A 116 7.77 -7.32 10.76
C ALA A 116 7.31 -8.73 11.17
N ARG A 117 7.02 -9.60 10.18
CA ARG A 117 6.66 -11.01 10.39
C ARG A 117 7.77 -11.76 11.12
N LYS A 118 9.03 -11.60 10.68
CA LYS A 118 10.20 -12.23 11.32
C LYS A 118 10.39 -11.77 12.76
N ALA A 119 10.21 -10.48 13.06
CA ALA A 119 10.27 -9.96 14.43
C ALA A 119 9.19 -10.60 15.32
N LEU A 120 7.95 -10.65 14.82
CA LEU A 120 6.82 -11.28 15.51
C LEU A 120 7.07 -12.77 15.74
N GLU A 121 7.56 -13.49 14.73
CA GLU A 121 7.85 -14.92 14.83
C GLU A 121 8.94 -15.19 15.87
N THR A 122 10.06 -14.46 15.80
CA THR A 122 11.20 -14.60 16.72
C THR A 122 10.78 -14.37 18.18
N GLN A 123 9.85 -13.44 18.40
CA GLN A 123 9.31 -13.12 19.72
C GLN A 123 8.07 -13.93 20.09
N LYS A 124 7.67 -14.92 19.27
CA LYS A 124 6.48 -15.77 19.48
C LYS A 124 5.17 -14.98 19.60
N ARG A 125 5.07 -13.90 18.83
CA ARG A 125 3.91 -13.00 18.71
C ARG A 125 3.25 -13.03 17.32
N LEU A 126 3.76 -13.83 16.40
CA LEU A 126 3.09 -14.06 15.11
C LEU A 126 1.93 -15.04 15.31
N PHE A 127 0.71 -14.49 15.36
CA PHE A 127 -0.54 -15.26 15.41
C PHE A 127 -1.35 -14.95 14.15
N PRO A 128 -2.19 -15.89 13.66
CA PRO A 128 -3.03 -15.64 12.49
C PRO A 128 -4.12 -14.61 12.79
N VAL A 129 -4.57 -13.91 11.75
CA VAL A 129 -5.70 -12.98 11.75
C VAL A 129 -6.92 -13.65 12.41
N GLY A 130 -7.53 -12.93 13.34
CA GLY A 130 -8.67 -13.42 14.13
C GLY A 130 -8.30 -14.11 15.44
N HIS A 131 -7.02 -14.42 15.69
CA HIS A 131 -6.56 -14.88 17.00
C HIS A 131 -6.54 -13.72 18.01
N GLU A 132 -6.88 -13.98 19.28
CA GLU A 132 -6.95 -12.95 20.34
C GLU A 132 -5.63 -12.16 20.53
N LYS A 133 -4.50 -12.85 20.36
CA LYS A 133 -3.14 -12.28 20.47
C LYS A 133 -2.57 -11.76 19.15
N HIS A 134 -3.37 -11.74 18.09
CA HIS A 134 -2.94 -11.19 16.81
C HIS A 134 -2.62 -9.70 16.94
N ILE A 135 -1.47 -9.32 16.38
CA ILE A 135 -1.11 -7.93 16.14
C ILE A 135 -1.52 -7.63 14.71
N ILE A 136 -2.40 -6.65 14.55
CA ILE A 136 -2.91 -6.23 13.25
C ILE A 136 -1.75 -5.80 12.37
N LEU A 137 -1.70 -6.27 11.12
CA LEU A 137 -0.69 -5.91 10.13
C LEU A 137 -1.36 -5.32 8.89
N THR A 138 -1.05 -4.06 8.59
CA THR A 138 -1.50 -3.38 7.36
C THR A 138 -0.32 -2.88 6.54
N SER A 139 -0.43 -2.95 5.22
CA SER A 139 0.61 -2.45 4.32
C SER A 139 0.04 -1.87 3.02
N ILE A 140 0.92 -1.52 2.08
CA ILE A 140 0.63 -0.89 0.79
C ILE A 140 1.54 -1.56 -0.23
N ASP A 141 1.01 -1.82 -1.44
CA ASP A 141 1.62 -2.22 -2.72
C ASP A 141 0.87 -3.44 -3.33
N ALA A 142 0.39 -4.36 -2.49
CA ALA A 142 -0.30 -5.60 -2.85
C ALA A 142 0.51 -6.55 -3.75
N SER A 143 1.79 -6.73 -3.46
CA SER A 143 2.68 -7.68 -4.14
C SER A 143 2.21 -9.14 -4.04
N PRO A 144 2.74 -10.04 -4.89
CA PRO A 144 2.53 -11.48 -4.74
C PRO A 144 2.73 -12.01 -3.32
N ASN A 145 3.77 -11.58 -2.63
CA ASN A 145 3.99 -11.95 -1.23
C ASN A 145 2.88 -11.43 -0.31
N ALA A 146 2.48 -10.16 -0.44
CA ALA A 146 1.38 -9.61 0.35
C ALA A 146 0.07 -10.36 0.11
N LEU A 147 -0.21 -10.71 -1.14
CA LEU A 147 -1.36 -11.53 -1.52
C LEU A 147 -1.35 -12.89 -0.83
N GLU A 148 -0.21 -13.58 -0.83
CA GLU A 148 -0.06 -14.86 -0.13
C GLU A 148 -0.28 -14.71 1.38
N TRP A 149 0.29 -13.68 2.01
CA TRP A 149 0.12 -13.43 3.44
C TRP A 149 -1.32 -13.06 3.82
N VAL A 150 -2.01 -12.27 2.99
CA VAL A 150 -3.45 -11.97 3.18
C VAL A 150 -4.27 -13.26 3.08
N LYS A 151 -4.02 -14.12 2.08
CA LYS A 151 -4.72 -15.40 1.91
C LYS A 151 -4.47 -16.34 3.09
N ALA A 152 -3.22 -16.43 3.53
CA ALA A 152 -2.81 -17.23 4.69
C ALA A 152 -3.36 -16.69 6.02
N GLY A 153 -3.88 -15.45 6.04
CA GLY A 153 -4.34 -14.80 7.26
C GLY A 153 -3.18 -14.43 8.18
N GLU A 154 -2.05 -14.04 7.62
CA GLU A 154 -0.88 -13.57 8.37
C GLU A 154 -0.82 -12.05 8.47
N ILE A 155 -1.38 -11.34 7.48
CA ILE A 155 -1.64 -9.90 7.53
C ILE A 155 -3.12 -9.61 7.23
N ASP A 156 -3.66 -8.52 7.78
CA ASP A 156 -5.10 -8.23 7.71
C ASP A 156 -5.52 -7.61 6.37
N ALA A 157 -4.69 -6.71 5.83
CA ALA A 157 -4.99 -6.00 4.59
C ALA A 157 -3.74 -5.36 3.98
N ASP A 158 -3.78 -5.22 2.67
CA ASP A 158 -2.82 -4.43 1.89
C ASP A 158 -3.57 -3.42 1.02
N ILE A 159 -2.97 -2.28 0.69
CA ILE A 159 -3.55 -1.29 -0.22
C ILE A 159 -2.84 -1.38 -1.56
N ALA A 160 -3.57 -1.83 -2.58
CA ALA A 160 -3.00 -2.12 -3.88
C ALA A 160 -2.77 -0.85 -4.71
N GLN A 161 -1.68 -0.89 -5.48
CA GLN A 161 -1.25 0.20 -6.35
C GLN A 161 -1.44 -0.11 -7.85
N ASP A 162 -1.34 -1.38 -8.25
CA ASP A 162 -1.45 -1.86 -9.64
C ASP A 162 -0.34 -1.38 -10.62
N PRO A 163 0.90 -1.91 -10.47
CA PRO A 163 2.01 -1.58 -11.36
C PRO A 163 1.83 -2.08 -12.80
N ILE A 164 1.01 -3.10 -13.04
CA ILE A 164 0.70 -3.55 -14.40
C ILE A 164 -0.09 -2.46 -15.12
N ALA A 165 -1.11 -1.90 -14.47
CA ALA A 165 -1.89 -0.82 -15.03
C ALA A 165 -1.04 0.42 -15.35
N TYR A 166 -0.06 0.80 -14.53
CA TYR A 166 0.82 1.92 -14.86
C TYR A 166 1.47 1.78 -16.24
N VAL A 167 2.05 0.60 -16.50
CA VAL A 167 2.86 0.36 -17.68
C VAL A 167 1.98 0.20 -18.90
N GLU A 168 0.94 -0.61 -18.81
CA GLU A 168 0.02 -0.85 -19.92
C GLU A 168 -0.67 0.44 -20.37
N ILE A 169 -1.20 1.23 -19.42
CA ILE A 169 -1.88 2.48 -19.76
C ILE A 169 -0.91 3.46 -20.42
N VAL A 170 0.32 3.58 -19.93
CA VAL A 170 1.31 4.47 -20.58
C VAL A 170 1.63 4.00 -21.99
N VAL A 171 1.80 2.70 -22.22
CA VAL A 171 2.05 2.15 -23.56
C VAL A 171 0.86 2.40 -24.49
N ASP A 172 -0.36 2.14 -24.02
CA ASP A 172 -1.60 2.38 -24.78
C ASP A 172 -1.71 3.87 -25.18
N LEU A 173 -1.50 4.78 -24.23
CA LEU A 173 -1.54 6.23 -24.49
C LEU A 173 -0.47 6.66 -25.50
N LEU A 174 0.73 6.09 -25.42
CA LEU A 174 1.81 6.36 -26.37
C LEU A 174 1.46 5.86 -27.79
N GLU A 175 1.02 4.61 -27.93
CA GLU A 175 0.71 3.99 -29.23
C GLU A 175 -0.55 4.57 -29.89
N GLU A 176 -1.57 4.89 -29.12
CA GLU A 176 -2.85 5.39 -29.64
C GLU A 176 -2.81 6.88 -29.98
N TYR A 177 -2.02 7.66 -29.24
CA TYR A 177 -2.01 9.11 -29.34
C TYR A 177 -0.64 9.68 -29.69
N THR A 178 0.33 9.59 -28.76
CA THR A 178 1.59 10.34 -28.86
C THR A 178 2.40 9.99 -30.12
N LEU A 179 2.60 8.70 -30.40
CA LEU A 179 3.35 8.23 -31.57
C LEU A 179 2.65 8.55 -32.90
N LYS A 180 1.35 8.84 -32.86
CA LYS A 180 0.54 9.25 -34.01
C LYS A 180 0.39 10.77 -34.12
N GLY A 181 1.08 11.54 -33.28
CA GLY A 181 1.00 13.00 -33.24
C GLY A 181 -0.35 13.54 -32.76
N LYS A 182 -1.13 12.73 -32.03
CA LYS A 182 -2.42 13.14 -31.46
C LYS A 182 -2.27 13.48 -29.97
N PRO A 183 -3.04 14.44 -29.44
CA PRO A 183 -3.06 14.71 -28.02
C PRO A 183 -3.76 13.56 -27.26
N VAL A 184 -3.28 13.27 -26.06
CA VAL A 184 -3.95 12.33 -25.13
C VAL A 184 -5.24 12.99 -24.60
N PRO A 185 -6.38 12.28 -24.60
CA PRO A 185 -7.66 12.86 -24.19
C PRO A 185 -7.71 13.08 -22.68
N ILE A 186 -8.29 14.21 -22.28
CA ILE A 186 -8.64 14.53 -20.89
C ILE A 186 -10.08 14.08 -20.64
N GLY A 187 -10.33 13.48 -19.48
CA GLY A 187 -11.66 13.06 -19.06
C GLY A 187 -11.70 11.68 -18.39
N PRO A 188 -12.89 11.06 -18.32
CA PRO A 188 -13.07 9.75 -17.71
C PRO A 188 -12.22 8.68 -18.41
N TYR A 189 -11.63 7.81 -17.61
CA TYR A 189 -10.94 6.59 -18.05
C TYR A 189 -11.70 5.39 -17.51
N GLU A 190 -12.02 4.42 -18.35
CA GLU A 190 -12.64 3.16 -17.93
C GLU A 190 -11.95 1.97 -18.60
N ASN A 191 -11.54 0.99 -17.80
CA ASN A 191 -10.97 -0.27 -18.30
C ASN A 191 -11.28 -1.43 -17.34
N LYS A 192 -12.15 -2.33 -17.78
CA LYS A 192 -12.61 -3.50 -17.00
C LYS A 192 -11.53 -4.53 -16.70
N LYS A 193 -10.36 -4.41 -17.35
CA LYS A 193 -9.19 -5.27 -17.11
C LYS A 193 -8.65 -5.07 -15.69
N TYR A 194 -8.67 -3.84 -15.19
CA TYR A 194 -8.14 -3.50 -13.88
C TYR A 194 -9.22 -3.64 -12.81
N PHE A 195 -8.80 -4.00 -11.60
CA PHE A 195 -9.72 -4.16 -10.47
C PHE A 195 -10.47 -2.86 -10.12
N TRP A 196 -9.79 -1.73 -10.24
CA TRP A 196 -10.34 -0.42 -9.92
C TRP A 196 -11.26 0.16 -11.01
N GLU A 197 -11.24 -0.41 -12.22
CA GLU A 197 -12.09 -0.14 -13.40
C GLU A 197 -12.17 1.29 -13.94
N LYS A 198 -12.10 2.33 -13.10
CA LYS A 198 -12.40 3.72 -13.44
C LYS A 198 -11.39 4.69 -12.84
N GLY A 199 -11.01 5.68 -13.62
CA GLY A 199 -10.16 6.79 -13.21
C GLY A 199 -10.46 8.04 -14.04
N THR A 200 -9.58 9.03 -13.94
CA THR A 200 -9.70 10.28 -14.70
C THR A 200 -8.32 10.67 -15.21
N ILE A 201 -8.21 10.90 -16.52
CA ILE A 201 -7.06 11.61 -17.08
C ILE A 201 -7.32 13.09 -16.90
N ALA A 202 -6.67 13.71 -15.92
CA ALA A 202 -6.77 15.13 -15.64
C ALA A 202 -5.77 15.92 -16.49
N ASP A 203 -6.11 17.17 -16.79
CA ASP A 203 -5.12 18.13 -17.28
C ASP A 203 -4.23 18.55 -16.10
N SER A 204 -2.92 18.64 -16.33
CA SER A 204 -1.95 18.99 -15.30
C SER A 204 -0.84 19.89 -15.87
N PRO A 205 -0.10 20.63 -15.02
CA PRO A 205 0.97 21.51 -15.49
C PRO A 205 2.07 20.80 -16.30
N SER A 206 2.21 19.48 -16.17
CA SER A 206 3.19 18.67 -16.89
C SER A 206 2.57 17.84 -18.03
N GLY A 207 1.32 18.12 -18.40
CA GLY A 207 0.55 17.37 -19.38
C GLY A 207 -0.47 16.40 -18.77
N PRO A 208 -1.16 15.60 -19.60
CA PRO A 208 -2.21 14.68 -19.15
C PRO A 208 -1.74 13.72 -18.05
N LEU A 209 -2.53 13.60 -16.97
CA LEU A 209 -2.19 12.82 -15.78
C LEU A 209 -3.35 11.90 -15.40
N LEU A 210 -3.12 10.59 -15.42
CA LEU A 210 -3.97 9.63 -14.74
C LEU A 210 -3.37 9.31 -13.37
N THR A 211 -4.18 9.38 -12.31
CA THR A 211 -3.81 8.86 -10.99
C THR A 211 -4.66 7.62 -10.73
N ILE A 212 -4.00 6.46 -10.61
CA ILE A 212 -4.66 5.20 -10.29
C ILE A 212 -5.15 5.27 -8.85
N PRO A 213 -6.45 5.01 -8.60
CA PRO A 213 -6.99 5.00 -7.26
C PRO A 213 -6.51 3.73 -6.51
N PRO A 214 -6.08 3.88 -5.24
CA PRO A 214 -5.83 2.72 -4.38
C PRO A 214 -7.11 1.92 -4.12
N TYR A 215 -6.94 0.62 -3.88
CA TYR A 215 -8.02 -0.27 -3.47
C TYR A 215 -7.54 -1.27 -2.42
N PHE A 216 -8.45 -1.78 -1.61
CA PHE A 216 -8.11 -2.79 -0.60
C PHE A 216 -7.85 -4.14 -1.26
N LEU A 217 -6.76 -4.78 -0.86
CA LEU A 217 -6.56 -6.22 -0.97
C LEU A 217 -6.84 -6.84 0.42
N THR A 218 -7.87 -7.68 0.49
CA THR A 218 -8.27 -8.42 1.69
C THR A 218 -8.54 -9.88 1.33
N LYS A 219 -8.76 -10.72 2.35
CA LYS A 219 -9.03 -12.13 2.11
C LYS A 219 -10.28 -12.37 1.24
N GLU A 220 -11.26 -11.48 1.31
CA GLU A 220 -12.52 -11.58 0.58
C GLU A 220 -12.37 -11.38 -0.92
N ASN A 221 -11.39 -10.59 -1.37
CA ASN A 221 -11.17 -10.31 -2.79
C ASN A 221 -9.85 -10.87 -3.34
N ALA A 222 -9.00 -11.48 -2.50
CA ALA A 222 -7.68 -11.98 -2.89
C ALA A 222 -7.66 -12.96 -4.08
N ASP A 223 -8.79 -13.59 -4.41
CA ASP A 223 -8.89 -14.48 -5.58
C ASP A 223 -9.31 -13.78 -6.88
N ASP A 224 -9.59 -12.46 -6.86
CA ASP A 224 -9.94 -11.72 -8.08
C ASP A 224 -8.75 -11.75 -9.07
N PRO A 225 -8.95 -12.27 -10.29
CA PRO A 225 -7.86 -12.45 -11.26
C PRO A 225 -7.28 -11.13 -11.77
N ARG A 226 -7.94 -9.99 -11.53
CA ARG A 226 -7.49 -8.66 -11.94
C ARG A 226 -6.49 -8.03 -10.98
N HIS A 227 -6.31 -8.58 -9.78
CA HIS A 227 -5.22 -8.15 -8.92
C HIS A 227 -3.88 -8.39 -9.62
N TRP A 228 -3.04 -7.37 -9.66
CA TRP A 228 -1.78 -7.44 -10.40
C TRP A 228 -0.90 -8.61 -9.93
N ALA A 229 -0.90 -8.91 -8.63
CA ALA A 229 -0.24 -10.08 -8.07
C ALA A 229 -0.76 -11.40 -8.66
N ASN A 230 -2.08 -11.56 -8.85
CA ASN A 230 -2.67 -12.73 -9.51
C ASN A 230 -2.31 -12.77 -11.00
N VAL A 231 -2.26 -11.63 -11.70
CA VAL A 231 -1.83 -11.59 -13.11
C VAL A 231 -0.38 -12.06 -13.25
N VAL A 232 0.54 -11.51 -12.46
CA VAL A 232 1.97 -11.88 -12.50
C VAL A 232 2.17 -13.37 -12.19
N THR A 233 1.52 -13.88 -11.16
CA THR A 233 1.72 -15.27 -10.72
C THR A 233 0.96 -16.29 -11.56
N GLN A 234 -0.29 -16.01 -11.93
CA GLN A 234 -1.15 -16.98 -12.60
C GLN A 234 -1.06 -16.92 -14.12
N VAL A 235 -0.89 -15.73 -14.71
CA VAL A 235 -0.80 -15.56 -16.18
C VAL A 235 0.66 -15.60 -16.63
N TRP A 236 1.53 -14.79 -16.02
CA TRP A 236 2.94 -14.73 -16.43
C TRP A 236 3.82 -15.81 -15.81
N LYS A 237 3.29 -16.58 -14.84
CA LYS A 237 4.01 -17.66 -14.16
C LYS A 237 5.30 -17.21 -13.49
N MET A 238 5.35 -15.95 -13.06
CA MET A 238 6.49 -15.41 -12.32
C MET A 238 6.30 -15.66 -10.82
N GLN A 239 7.41 -15.86 -10.12
CA GLN A 239 7.46 -15.95 -8.67
C GLN A 239 8.21 -14.74 -8.14
N GLN A 240 7.71 -14.15 -7.06
CA GLN A 240 8.49 -13.17 -6.31
C GLN A 240 9.53 -13.95 -5.50
N ASN A 241 10.81 -13.62 -5.66
CA ASN A 241 11.83 -14.20 -4.79
C ASN A 241 11.52 -13.78 -3.35
N ALA A 242 11.36 -14.75 -2.46
CA ALA A 242 11.30 -14.50 -1.02
C ALA A 242 12.70 -14.04 -0.57
N GLY A 243 12.90 -12.71 -0.56
CA GLY A 243 14.05 -12.10 0.10
C GLY A 243 13.99 -12.29 1.61
#